data_AF-A0A956BZM5-F1
#
_entry.id   AF-A0A956BZM5-F1
#
_cell.length_a   1.000
_cell.length_b   1.000
_cell.length_c   1.000
_cell.angle_alpha   90.00
_cell.angle_beta   90.00
_cell.angle_gamma   90.00
#
_symmetry.space_group_name_H-M   'P 1'
#
loop_
_entity.id
_entity.type
_entity.pdbx_description
1 polymer ?
#
loop_
_entity_poly.entity_id
_entity_poly.type
_entity_poly.pdbx_seq_one_letter_code
_entity_poly.pdbx_strand_id
1 'polypeptide(L)'
;WGRFRGVYDVDAHPNHEWRARVRYAPRHLSTNHFAYPGYWIWFIPLRNGLVSVGVVCEREKFPTEARTEAGFRAFLNQHRAVRELLERSEMLDFGSFKEISFSTKRFFSTDRWATVGDAGAFADPFYSPGSDFIAMENDFVTDLIRRDLESNSPSSWAPHLEAYERFMHQRFEQTMLLYRNQYRGLGSYNLMRIKLPFELAAYYNYAVRPYMLDRHLDLEWLARANELHAVIVKEFTEQEGLFEELAKSLSDRNLYFSRNTGEHRVGFDAVIPFALELGRPISDETFNDHRMQISGIAKKQTLRLLQRSPRRGAPVHSEA
;
A
#
# COMPACT_ATOMS: atom_id res chain seq x y z
N TRP A 1 15.31 -2.14 12.25
CA TRP A 1 15.80 -2.54 10.91
C TRP A 1 17.32 -2.47 10.93
N GLY A 2 17.97 -3.07 9.95
CA GLY A 2 19.42 -3.03 9.80
C GLY A 2 19.84 -3.42 8.38
N ARG A 3 21.06 -3.06 8.00
CA ARG A 3 21.69 -3.54 6.77
C ARG A 3 22.46 -4.82 7.03
N PHE A 4 22.30 -5.77 6.15
CA PHE A 4 22.94 -7.07 6.21
C PHE A 4 23.83 -7.31 5.00
N ARG A 5 24.98 -7.95 5.23
CA ARG A 5 25.87 -8.45 4.19
C ARG A 5 25.87 -9.98 4.21
N GLY A 6 25.98 -10.62 3.05
CA GLY A 6 26.01 -12.07 2.96
C GLY A 6 24.66 -12.74 3.21
N VAL A 7 23.56 -12.03 2.90
CA VAL A 7 22.21 -12.62 2.87
C VAL A 7 22.15 -13.63 1.71
N TYR A 8 21.63 -14.82 1.99
CA TYR A 8 21.52 -15.88 1.00
C TYR A 8 20.55 -15.49 -0.12
N ASP A 9 20.90 -15.85 -1.36
CA ASP A 9 20.02 -15.64 -2.51
C ASP A 9 18.82 -16.59 -2.41
N VAL A 10 17.63 -16.00 -2.19
CA VAL A 10 16.39 -16.77 -2.09
C VAL A 10 16.15 -17.62 -3.35
N ASP A 11 16.51 -17.15 -4.55
CA ASP A 11 16.33 -17.88 -5.80
C ASP A 11 17.33 -19.04 -5.98
N ALA A 12 18.41 -19.07 -5.19
CA ALA A 12 19.35 -20.19 -5.14
C ALA A 12 18.83 -21.39 -4.33
N HIS A 13 17.64 -21.29 -3.72
CA HIS A 13 17.05 -22.37 -2.95
C HIS A 13 16.95 -23.67 -3.78
N PRO A 14 17.38 -24.85 -3.26
CA PRO A 14 17.61 -26.06 -4.05
C PRO A 14 16.35 -26.72 -4.64
N ASN A 15 15.16 -26.44 -4.10
CA ASN A 15 13.89 -26.97 -4.60
C ASN A 15 13.50 -26.35 -5.97
N HIS A 16 13.46 -27.18 -7.02
CA HIS A 16 13.08 -26.78 -8.38
C HIS A 16 11.62 -26.31 -8.50
N GLU A 17 10.67 -27.02 -7.90
CA GLU A 17 9.25 -26.62 -7.92
C GLU A 17 9.03 -25.25 -7.29
N TRP A 18 9.78 -24.93 -6.23
CA TRP A 18 9.74 -23.61 -5.59
C TRP A 18 10.28 -22.53 -6.53
N ARG A 19 11.44 -22.76 -7.16
CA ARG A 19 12.02 -21.81 -8.14
C ARG A 19 11.05 -21.55 -9.29
N ALA A 20 10.42 -22.61 -9.82
CA ALA A 20 9.51 -22.54 -10.97
C ALA A 20 8.23 -21.71 -10.75
N ARG A 21 7.89 -21.32 -9.51
CA ARG A 21 6.73 -20.47 -9.18
C ARG A 21 6.85 -19.02 -9.68
N VAL A 22 8.07 -18.54 -9.93
CA VAL A 22 8.32 -17.20 -10.47
C VAL A 22 9.32 -17.35 -11.61
N ARG A 23 8.93 -16.97 -12.84
CA ARG A 23 9.70 -17.26 -14.06
C ARG A 23 10.32 -16.03 -14.73
N TYR A 24 9.83 -14.83 -14.42
CA TYR A 24 10.17 -13.61 -15.17
C TYR A 24 10.69 -12.45 -14.31
N ALA A 25 10.81 -12.66 -12.99
CA ALA A 25 11.36 -11.67 -12.08
C ALA A 25 12.17 -12.38 -10.98
N PRO A 26 13.46 -12.08 -10.80
CA PRO A 26 14.22 -12.62 -9.68
C PRO A 26 13.67 -12.08 -8.35
N ARG A 27 13.37 -12.98 -7.42
CA ARG A 27 12.90 -12.60 -6.08
C ARG A 27 14.00 -11.89 -5.32
N HIS A 28 15.27 -12.28 -5.48
CA HIS A 28 16.38 -11.63 -4.76
C HIS A 28 16.60 -10.17 -5.15
N LEU A 29 16.09 -9.73 -6.32
CA LEU A 29 16.09 -8.31 -6.73
C LEU A 29 14.76 -7.59 -6.41
N SER A 30 13.77 -8.29 -5.85
CA SER A 30 12.47 -7.73 -5.47
C SER A 30 12.47 -7.24 -4.02
N THR A 31 11.55 -6.32 -3.69
CA THR A 31 11.15 -6.04 -2.31
C THR A 31 10.32 -7.21 -1.79
N ASN A 32 10.92 -8.07 -0.96
CA ASN A 32 10.24 -9.24 -0.42
C ASN A 32 9.61 -8.92 0.94
N HIS A 33 8.39 -9.42 1.16
CA HIS A 33 7.61 -9.21 2.37
C HIS A 33 7.26 -10.56 3.00
N PHE A 34 7.81 -10.88 4.16
CA PHE A 34 7.41 -12.03 4.97
C PHE A 34 6.34 -11.57 5.95
N ALA A 35 5.08 -11.94 5.71
CA ALA A 35 3.95 -11.43 6.46
C ALA A 35 3.42 -12.42 7.51
N TYR A 36 3.00 -11.87 8.65
CA TYR A 36 2.53 -12.60 9.83
C TYR A 36 1.30 -11.88 10.45
N PRO A 37 0.59 -12.49 11.42
CA PRO A 37 -0.54 -11.83 12.08
C PRO A 37 -0.10 -10.62 12.91
N GLY A 38 -0.22 -9.42 12.35
CA GLY A 38 0.08 -8.17 13.05
C GLY A 38 1.47 -7.59 12.78
N TYR A 39 2.27 -8.19 11.90
CA TYR A 39 3.57 -7.67 11.49
C TYR A 39 4.05 -8.29 10.19
N TRP A 40 5.07 -7.68 9.61
CA TRP A 40 5.76 -8.20 8.44
C TRP A 40 7.23 -7.82 8.48
N ILE A 41 8.02 -8.54 7.69
CA ILE A 41 9.47 -8.40 7.60
C ILE A 41 9.83 -8.10 6.15
N TRP A 42 10.51 -6.99 5.91
CA TRP A 42 10.99 -6.64 4.57
C TRP A 42 12.40 -7.17 4.34
N PHE A 43 12.67 -7.50 3.08
CA PHE A 43 14.02 -7.70 2.54
C PHE A 43 14.11 -6.88 1.26
N ILE A 44 14.95 -5.84 1.27
CA ILE A 44 15.15 -4.92 0.15
C ILE A 44 16.62 -4.97 -0.27
N PRO A 45 16.94 -5.48 -1.46
CA PRO A 45 18.31 -5.48 -1.97
C PRO A 45 18.77 -4.03 -2.20
N LEU A 46 20.00 -3.74 -1.77
CA LEU A 46 20.68 -2.47 -1.94
C LEU A 46 21.94 -2.66 -2.80
N ARG A 47 22.62 -1.56 -3.13
CA ARG A 47 23.91 -1.60 -3.82
C ARG A 47 24.96 -2.40 -3.04
N ASN A 48 25.96 -2.94 -3.74
CA ASN A 48 27.13 -3.63 -3.18
C ASN A 48 26.81 -4.89 -2.36
N GLY A 49 25.75 -5.63 -2.75
CA GLY A 49 25.39 -6.90 -2.09
C GLY A 49 24.86 -6.73 -0.67
N LEU A 50 24.43 -5.52 -0.31
CA LEU A 50 23.77 -5.25 0.96
C LEU A 50 22.27 -5.51 0.84
N VAL A 51 21.63 -5.93 1.93
CA VAL A 51 20.18 -6.07 2.01
C VAL A 51 19.68 -5.33 3.23
N SER A 52 18.72 -4.42 3.04
CA SER A 52 17.98 -3.81 4.14
C SER A 52 16.94 -4.81 4.63
N VAL A 53 16.96 -5.11 5.94
CA VAL A 53 15.99 -5.98 6.59
C VAL A 53 15.35 -5.24 7.76
N GLY A 54 14.03 -5.26 7.83
CA GLY A 54 13.30 -4.59 8.90
C GLY A 54 11.98 -5.24 9.20
N VAL A 55 11.44 -4.92 10.37
CA VAL A 55 10.20 -5.46 10.89
C VAL A 55 9.30 -4.28 11.22
N VAL A 56 8.06 -4.34 10.77
CA VAL A 56 7.01 -3.40 11.15
C VAL A 56 5.88 -4.17 11.78
N CYS A 57 5.37 -3.67 12.90
CA CYS A 57 4.45 -4.40 13.77
C CYS A 57 3.40 -3.46 14.35
N GLU A 58 2.20 -3.98 14.57
CA GLU A 58 1.21 -3.35 15.44
C GLU A 58 1.84 -3.07 16.81
N ARG A 59 1.62 -1.86 17.36
CA ARG A 59 2.22 -1.41 18.61
C ARG A 59 2.10 -2.43 19.74
N GLU A 60 0.92 -3.03 19.87
CA GLU A 60 0.57 -3.99 20.94
C GLU A 60 1.28 -5.34 20.80
N LYS A 61 1.81 -5.65 19.61
CA LYS A 61 2.48 -6.92 19.29
C LYS A 61 3.99 -6.79 19.17
N PHE A 62 4.53 -5.57 19.18
CA PHE A 62 5.96 -5.37 18.99
C PHE A 62 6.74 -5.90 20.22
N PRO A 63 7.63 -6.89 20.06
CA PRO A 63 8.43 -7.41 21.18
C PRO A 63 9.48 -6.38 21.56
N THR A 64 9.41 -5.87 22.80
CA THR A 64 10.28 -4.78 23.27
C THR A 64 11.77 -5.13 23.23
N GLU A 65 12.09 -6.42 23.34
CA GLU A 65 13.45 -6.96 23.24
C GLU A 65 14.05 -6.69 21.86
N ALA A 66 13.21 -6.67 20.80
CA ALA A 66 13.64 -6.40 19.42
C ALA A 66 14.03 -4.93 19.17
N ARG A 67 14.01 -4.06 20.19
CA ARG A 67 14.56 -2.70 20.14
C ARG A 67 16.07 -2.64 20.35
N THR A 68 16.71 -3.78 20.57
CA THR A 68 18.17 -3.90 20.59
C THR A 68 18.64 -4.65 19.36
N GLU A 69 19.89 -4.44 18.96
CA GLU A 69 20.50 -5.17 17.85
C GLU A 69 20.40 -6.69 18.04
N ALA A 70 20.79 -7.19 19.22
CA ALA A 70 20.74 -8.62 19.56
C ALA A 70 19.31 -9.15 19.57
N GLY A 71 18.35 -8.42 20.17
CA GLY A 71 16.96 -8.84 20.21
C GLY A 71 16.29 -8.79 18.84
N PHE A 72 16.67 -7.85 17.96
CA PHE A 72 16.20 -7.81 16.58
C PHE A 72 16.68 -9.04 15.80
N ARG A 73 17.97 -9.39 15.91
CA ARG A 73 18.51 -10.63 15.31
C ARG A 73 17.81 -11.87 15.88
N ALA A 74 17.56 -11.90 17.19
CA ALA A 74 16.84 -13.00 17.84
C ALA A 74 15.40 -13.13 17.31
N PHE A 75 14.68 -12.01 17.15
CA PHE A 75 13.35 -11.98 16.57
C PHE A 75 13.34 -12.53 15.14
N LEU A 76 14.22 -12.03 14.28
CA LEU A 76 14.35 -12.51 12.89
C LEU A 76 14.60 -14.03 12.85
N ASN A 77 15.41 -14.55 13.78
CA ASN A 77 15.74 -15.97 13.86
C ASN A 77 14.56 -16.87 14.31
N GLN A 78 13.45 -16.33 14.82
CA GLN A 78 12.25 -17.11 15.14
C GLN A 78 11.54 -17.61 13.88
N HIS A 79 11.75 -16.96 12.74
CA HIS A 79 11.11 -17.28 11.47
C HIS A 79 12.04 -18.13 10.61
N ARG A 80 11.65 -19.37 10.32
CA ARG A 80 12.49 -20.33 9.59
C ARG A 80 13.10 -19.77 8.30
N ALA A 81 12.27 -19.25 7.38
CA ALA A 81 12.76 -18.75 6.09
C ALA A 81 13.70 -17.55 6.25
N VAL A 82 13.36 -16.61 7.13
CA VAL A 82 14.20 -15.44 7.44
C VAL A 82 15.52 -15.86 8.07
N ARG A 83 15.51 -16.79 9.03
CA ARG A 83 16.71 -17.34 9.66
C ARG A 83 17.63 -18.01 8.64
N GLU A 84 17.08 -18.83 7.75
CA GLU A 84 17.84 -19.51 6.68
C GLU A 84 18.48 -18.47 5.74
N LEU A 85 17.77 -17.40 5.37
CA LEU A 85 18.32 -16.33 4.53
C LEU A 85 19.45 -15.54 5.23
N LEU A 86 19.39 -15.42 6.55
CA LEU A 86 20.33 -14.63 7.35
C LEU A 86 21.42 -15.47 8.03
N GLU A 87 21.45 -16.79 7.83
CA GLU A 87 22.30 -17.73 8.59
C GLU A 87 23.78 -17.29 8.60
N ARG A 88 24.31 -16.91 7.44
CA ARG A 88 25.71 -16.49 7.24
C ARG A 88 25.88 -14.97 7.15
N SER A 89 24.82 -14.22 7.45
CA SER A 89 24.83 -12.78 7.29
C SER A 89 25.43 -12.04 8.49
N GLU A 90 26.16 -10.97 8.17
CA GLU A 90 26.66 -9.98 9.10
C GLU A 90 25.69 -8.78 9.11
N MET A 91 25.25 -8.35 10.29
CA MET A 91 24.48 -7.12 10.44
C MET A 91 25.46 -5.96 10.65
N LEU A 92 25.35 -4.93 9.81
CA LEU A 92 26.29 -3.81 9.78
C LEU A 92 25.85 -2.63 10.64
N ASP A 93 24.54 -2.52 10.87
CA ASP A 93 23.94 -1.50 11.71
C ASP A 93 22.55 -1.92 12.18
N PHE A 94 22.04 -1.14 13.13
CA PHE A 94 20.71 -1.31 13.68
C PHE A 94 20.06 0.06 13.96
N GLY A 95 18.81 0.19 13.56
CA GLY A 95 17.95 1.34 13.85
C GLY A 95 16.56 0.90 14.31
N SER A 96 15.94 1.73 15.15
CA SER A 96 14.58 1.50 15.65
C SER A 96 13.84 2.83 15.79
N PHE A 97 12.59 2.85 15.35
CA PHE A 97 11.64 3.95 15.54
C PHE A 97 10.36 3.38 16.15
N LYS A 98 9.62 4.26 16.83
CA LYS A 98 8.27 4.00 17.34
C LYS A 98 7.35 5.06 16.78
N GLU A 99 6.04 4.77 16.72
CA GLU A 99 5.02 5.77 16.38
C GLU A 99 5.33 6.47 15.05
N ILE A 100 5.65 5.68 14.01
CA ILE A 100 6.14 6.18 12.73
C ILE A 100 5.08 6.92 11.92
N SER A 101 3.80 6.64 12.14
CA SER A 101 2.70 7.23 11.37
C SER A 101 2.29 8.60 11.92
N PHE A 102 2.33 9.64 11.09
CA PHE A 102 1.89 11.00 11.44
C PHE A 102 1.45 11.78 10.19
N SER A 103 0.75 12.88 10.41
CA SER A 103 0.45 13.88 9.38
C SER A 103 0.49 15.28 9.97
N THR A 104 0.85 16.25 9.13
CA THR A 104 0.78 17.68 9.42
C THR A 104 -0.66 18.18 9.43
N LYS A 105 -0.89 19.33 10.06
CA LYS A 105 -2.15 20.08 9.95
C LYS A 105 -2.21 20.93 8.69
N ARG A 106 -1.05 21.24 8.10
CA ARG A 106 -0.91 22.08 6.91
C ARG A 106 0.28 21.61 6.07
N PHE A 107 0.04 21.28 4.81
CA PHE A 107 1.08 20.93 3.84
C PHE A 107 1.61 22.17 3.14
N PHE A 108 0.74 23.13 2.78
CA PHE A 108 1.09 24.32 2.01
C PHE A 108 0.53 25.58 2.68
N SER A 109 1.30 26.67 2.69
CA SER A 109 0.89 27.92 3.33
C SER A 109 0.97 29.13 2.40
N THR A 110 0.01 30.04 2.57
CA THR A 110 0.00 31.37 1.95
C THR A 110 1.21 32.22 2.36
N ASP A 111 1.87 31.88 3.47
CA ASP A 111 3.09 32.53 3.96
C ASP A 111 4.37 32.00 3.28
N ARG A 112 4.23 31.37 2.09
CA ARG A 112 5.33 30.87 1.26
C ARG A 112 6.22 29.83 1.94
N TRP A 113 5.60 28.92 2.67
CA TRP A 113 6.26 27.70 3.14
C TRP A 113 5.41 26.47 2.82
N ALA A 114 6.07 25.33 2.67
CA ALA A 114 5.45 24.05 2.39
C ALA A 114 6.23 22.90 3.05
N THR A 115 5.57 21.77 3.27
CA THR A 115 6.18 20.51 3.69
C THR A 115 6.26 19.54 2.51
N VAL A 116 7.36 18.80 2.42
CA VAL A 116 7.56 17.74 1.42
C VAL A 116 8.14 16.49 2.09
N GLY A 117 7.71 15.32 1.65
CA GLY A 117 8.01 14.01 2.17
C GLY A 117 7.68 13.87 3.64
N ASP A 118 8.61 13.25 4.38
CA ASP A 118 8.47 13.00 5.81
C ASP A 118 8.35 14.28 6.65
N ALA A 119 8.58 15.49 6.10
CA ALA A 119 8.26 16.73 6.83
C ALA A 119 6.74 16.98 6.93
N GLY A 120 5.95 16.44 6.00
CA GLY A 120 4.51 16.60 5.92
C GLY A 120 3.77 15.44 6.57
N ALA A 121 3.97 14.23 6.04
CA ALA A 121 3.28 13.05 6.52
C ALA A 121 4.06 11.76 6.26
N PHE A 122 3.84 10.77 7.11
CA PHE A 122 4.29 9.40 6.91
C PHE A 122 3.17 8.44 7.32
N ALA A 123 2.80 7.51 6.44
CA ALA A 123 1.75 6.54 6.72
C ALA A 123 2.33 5.22 7.26
N ASP A 124 2.83 4.38 6.36
CA ASP A 124 3.38 3.06 6.64
C ASP A 124 4.38 2.70 5.53
N PRO A 125 5.48 1.96 5.80
CA PRO A 125 6.39 1.53 4.74
C PRO A 125 5.85 0.37 3.88
N PHE A 126 4.79 -0.33 4.30
CA PHE A 126 4.12 -1.35 3.49
C PHE A 126 3.56 -0.69 2.23
N TYR A 127 3.80 -1.30 1.05
CA TYR A 127 3.53 -0.71 -0.27
C TYR A 127 4.31 0.56 -0.63
N SER A 128 5.20 1.07 0.23
CA SER A 128 6.05 2.23 -0.06
C SER A 128 5.31 3.51 -0.52
N PRO A 129 4.17 3.91 0.08
CA PRO A 129 3.40 5.07 -0.35
C PRO A 129 4.17 6.39 -0.24
N GLY A 130 5.20 6.49 0.62
CA GLY A 130 5.94 7.73 0.85
C GLY A 130 6.53 8.34 -0.42
N SER A 131 6.96 7.52 -1.38
CA SER A 131 7.47 8.02 -2.66
C SER A 131 6.41 8.73 -3.49
N ASP A 132 5.16 8.28 -3.44
CA ASP A 132 4.04 8.94 -4.12
C ASP A 132 3.77 10.31 -3.50
N PHE A 133 3.80 10.39 -2.17
CA PHE A 133 3.61 11.65 -1.44
C PHE A 133 4.71 12.65 -1.82
N ILE A 134 5.97 12.21 -1.78
CA ILE A 134 7.11 13.03 -2.20
C ILE A 134 6.94 13.52 -3.64
N ALA A 135 6.50 12.67 -4.57
CA ALA A 135 6.30 13.04 -5.96
C ALA A 135 5.22 14.12 -6.11
N MET A 136 4.02 13.88 -5.56
CA MET A 136 2.89 14.82 -5.64
C MET A 136 3.20 16.15 -4.94
N GLU A 137 3.80 16.11 -3.75
CA GLU A 137 4.14 17.33 -3.01
C GLU A 137 5.19 18.16 -3.74
N ASN A 138 6.18 17.54 -4.39
CA ASN A 138 7.14 18.25 -5.24
C ASN A 138 6.47 18.90 -6.45
N ASP A 139 5.54 18.21 -7.12
CA ASP A 139 4.79 18.77 -8.23
C ASP A 139 3.96 19.98 -7.79
N PHE A 140 3.26 19.86 -6.66
CA PHE A 140 2.44 20.94 -6.09
C PHE A 140 3.28 22.15 -5.68
N VAL A 141 4.37 21.94 -4.95
CA VAL A 141 5.25 23.04 -4.53
C VAL A 141 5.86 23.73 -5.76
N THR A 142 6.29 22.96 -6.76
CA THR A 142 6.87 23.51 -7.98
C THR A 142 5.86 24.34 -8.77
N ASP A 143 4.63 23.84 -8.92
CA ASP A 143 3.56 24.57 -9.61
C ASP A 143 3.18 25.87 -8.88
N LEU A 144 3.06 25.82 -7.55
CA LEU A 144 2.78 27.01 -6.72
C LEU A 144 3.88 28.07 -6.84
N ILE A 145 5.15 27.67 -6.77
CA ILE A 145 6.30 28.59 -6.94
C ILE A 145 6.26 29.22 -8.33
N ARG A 146 6.06 28.42 -9.38
CA ARG A 146 6.00 28.89 -10.76
C ARG A 146 4.91 29.97 -10.93
N ARG A 147 3.70 29.71 -10.42
CA ARG A 147 2.56 30.65 -10.51
C ARG A 147 2.78 31.96 -9.74
N ASP A 148 3.40 31.87 -8.55
CA ASP A 148 3.75 33.07 -7.77
C ASP A 148 4.75 33.94 -8.55
N LEU A 149 5.78 33.33 -9.16
CA LEU A 149 6.78 34.05 -9.96
C LEU A 149 6.22 34.65 -11.26
N GLU A 150 5.28 33.97 -11.93
CA GLU A 150 4.72 34.43 -13.22
C GLU A 150 3.76 35.61 -13.06
N SER A 151 2.96 35.65 -11.99
CA SER A 151 1.87 36.62 -11.83
C SER A 151 2.12 37.69 -10.75
N ASN A 152 3.04 37.43 -9.81
CA ASN A 152 3.21 38.20 -8.57
C ASN A 152 1.90 38.50 -7.82
N SER A 153 0.85 37.68 -8.01
CA SER A 153 -0.47 37.86 -7.39
C SER A 153 -0.95 36.57 -6.73
N PRO A 154 -1.40 36.62 -5.46
CA PRO A 154 -2.00 35.47 -4.78
C PRO A 154 -3.16 34.83 -5.52
N SER A 155 -3.90 35.59 -6.33
CA SER A 155 -5.02 35.07 -7.12
C SER A 155 -4.62 33.98 -8.12
N SER A 156 -3.35 33.90 -8.51
CA SER A 156 -2.85 32.89 -9.46
C SER A 156 -2.62 31.51 -8.84
N TRP A 157 -2.31 31.45 -7.55
CA TRP A 157 -1.85 30.24 -6.86
C TRP A 157 -2.71 29.86 -5.65
N ALA A 158 -3.41 30.80 -5.00
CA ALA A 158 -4.22 30.51 -3.81
C ALA A 158 -5.29 29.43 -4.04
N PRO A 159 -6.04 29.42 -5.17
CA PRO A 159 -6.99 28.33 -5.45
C PRO A 159 -6.31 26.97 -5.61
N HIS A 160 -5.11 26.93 -6.20
CA HIS A 160 -4.31 25.70 -6.35
C HIS A 160 -3.82 25.23 -4.99
N LEU A 161 -3.33 26.14 -4.15
CA LEU A 161 -2.88 25.82 -2.81
C LEU A 161 -3.98 25.16 -1.98
N GLU A 162 -5.19 25.73 -1.99
CA GLU A 162 -6.33 25.16 -1.26
C GLU A 162 -6.75 23.79 -1.82
N ALA A 163 -6.69 23.61 -3.14
CA ALA A 163 -7.00 22.33 -3.78
C ALA A 163 -5.96 21.25 -3.47
N TYR A 164 -4.67 21.59 -3.55
CA TYR A 164 -3.55 20.70 -3.25
C TYR A 164 -3.51 20.32 -1.77
N GLU A 165 -3.71 21.27 -0.86
CA GLU A 165 -3.81 21.04 0.59
C GLU A 165 -4.89 20.00 0.90
N ARG A 166 -6.11 20.24 0.39
CA ARG A 166 -7.24 19.33 0.58
C ARG A 166 -6.96 17.96 -0.02
N PHE A 167 -6.40 17.91 -1.23
CA PHE A 167 -6.07 16.67 -1.91
C PHE A 167 -5.05 15.85 -1.13
N MET A 168 -4.02 16.46 -0.54
CA MET A 168 -3.02 15.77 0.27
C MET A 168 -3.60 15.17 1.56
N HIS A 169 -4.47 15.90 2.26
CA HIS A 169 -5.19 15.35 3.42
C HIS A 169 -6.07 14.17 3.04
N GLN A 170 -6.81 14.29 1.94
CA GLN A 170 -7.67 13.24 1.41
C GLN A 170 -6.86 12.00 1.00
N ARG A 171 -5.71 12.20 0.35
CA ARG A 171 -4.80 11.12 -0.03
C ARG A 171 -4.24 10.42 1.20
N PHE A 172 -3.87 11.16 2.25
CA PHE A 172 -3.42 10.58 3.51
C PHE A 172 -4.52 9.76 4.18
N GLU A 173 -5.74 10.30 4.27
CA GLU A 173 -6.89 9.57 4.83
C GLU A 173 -7.15 8.25 4.10
N GLN A 174 -7.24 8.29 2.77
CA GLN A 174 -7.44 7.09 1.94
C GLN A 174 -6.31 6.07 2.14
N THR A 175 -5.06 6.54 2.18
CA THR A 175 -3.88 5.68 2.39
C THR A 175 -3.95 4.96 3.74
N MET A 176 -4.39 5.66 4.80
CA MET A 176 -4.49 5.06 6.14
C MET A 176 -5.54 3.96 6.24
N LEU A 177 -6.54 3.92 5.35
CA LEU A 177 -7.53 2.82 5.31
C LEU A 177 -6.89 1.47 4.98
N LEU A 178 -5.78 1.47 4.23
CA LEU A 178 -5.05 0.25 3.87
C LEU A 178 -4.36 -0.40 5.07
N TYR A 179 -4.06 0.38 6.12
CA TYR A 179 -3.20 -0.05 7.22
C TYR A 179 -3.96 -0.18 8.55
N ARG A 180 -4.90 0.73 8.85
CA ARG A 180 -5.65 0.72 10.12
C ARG A 180 -6.40 -0.58 10.31
N ASN A 181 -6.05 -1.33 11.37
CA ASN A 181 -6.61 -2.64 11.73
C ASN A 181 -6.40 -3.77 10.69
N GLN A 182 -5.59 -3.53 9.64
CA GLN A 182 -5.40 -4.49 8.55
C GLN A 182 -4.21 -5.45 8.77
N TYR A 183 -3.28 -5.08 9.65
CA TYR A 183 -2.06 -5.84 9.92
C TYR A 183 -2.33 -7.28 10.40
N ARG A 184 -3.44 -7.50 11.12
CA ARG A 184 -3.90 -8.84 11.53
C ARG A 184 -4.09 -9.79 10.35
N GLY A 185 -4.43 -9.27 9.16
CA GLY A 185 -4.77 -10.04 7.98
C GLY A 185 -3.59 -10.43 7.09
N LEU A 186 -2.45 -9.75 7.22
CA LEU A 186 -1.33 -9.82 6.26
C LEU A 186 -0.74 -11.22 6.10
N GLY A 187 -0.73 -12.03 7.17
CA GLY A 187 -0.18 -13.38 7.15
C GLY A 187 -1.10 -14.45 6.58
N SER A 188 -2.35 -14.15 6.20
CA SER A 188 -3.33 -15.14 5.74
C SER A 188 -3.38 -15.22 4.22
N TYR A 189 -3.03 -16.38 3.63
CA TYR A 189 -3.14 -16.59 2.18
C TYR A 189 -4.57 -16.39 1.67
N ASN A 190 -5.55 -16.93 2.40
CA ASN A 190 -6.95 -16.87 2.00
C ASN A 190 -7.49 -15.44 1.92
N LEU A 191 -6.98 -14.54 2.77
CA LEU A 191 -7.32 -13.13 2.75
C LEU A 191 -6.46 -12.36 1.73
N MET A 192 -5.13 -12.49 1.79
CA MET A 192 -4.22 -11.72 0.94
C MET A 192 -4.38 -12.02 -0.56
N ARG A 193 -4.81 -13.23 -0.93
CA ARG A 193 -5.16 -13.54 -2.33
C ARG A 193 -6.34 -12.72 -2.84
N ILE A 194 -7.15 -12.09 -1.97
CA ILE A 194 -8.29 -11.23 -2.32
C ILE A 194 -7.89 -9.76 -2.12
N LYS A 195 -7.30 -9.44 -0.96
CA LYS A 195 -6.92 -8.08 -0.57
C LYS A 195 -5.88 -7.47 -1.51
N LEU A 196 -4.79 -8.17 -1.80
CA LEU A 196 -3.71 -7.62 -2.64
C LEU A 196 -4.20 -7.25 -4.06
N PRO A 197 -4.93 -8.10 -4.81
CA PRO A 197 -5.46 -7.70 -6.11
C PRO A 197 -6.45 -6.52 -6.04
N PHE A 198 -7.28 -6.44 -4.99
CA PHE A 198 -8.19 -5.32 -4.76
C PHE A 198 -7.42 -4.00 -4.56
N GLU A 199 -6.46 -3.99 -3.64
CA GLU A 199 -5.67 -2.80 -3.30
C GLU A 199 -4.81 -2.33 -4.48
N LEU A 200 -4.17 -3.26 -5.19
CA LEU A 200 -3.42 -2.93 -6.40
C LEU A 200 -4.33 -2.36 -7.48
N ALA A 201 -5.47 -3.00 -7.74
CA ALA A 201 -6.39 -2.51 -8.75
C ALA A 201 -6.92 -1.11 -8.43
N ALA A 202 -7.26 -0.88 -7.17
CA ALA A 202 -7.68 0.42 -6.69
C ALA A 202 -6.54 1.46 -6.79
N TYR A 203 -5.31 1.11 -6.39
CA TYR A 203 -4.15 1.99 -6.49
C TYR A 203 -3.93 2.50 -7.92
N TYR A 204 -3.96 1.60 -8.90
CA TYR A 204 -3.77 1.99 -10.30
C TYR A 204 -4.93 2.83 -10.84
N ASN A 205 -6.17 2.55 -10.40
CA ASN A 205 -7.35 3.30 -10.82
C ASN A 205 -7.36 4.72 -10.23
N TYR A 206 -7.11 4.86 -8.92
CA TYR A 206 -7.29 6.09 -8.16
C TYR A 206 -6.05 6.98 -8.03
N ALA A 207 -4.85 6.40 -8.04
CA ALA A 207 -3.60 7.15 -7.82
C ALA A 207 -2.77 7.22 -9.10
N VAL A 208 -2.40 6.06 -9.68
CA VAL A 208 -1.46 6.03 -10.81
C VAL A 208 -2.06 6.68 -12.06
N ARG A 209 -3.30 6.34 -12.44
CA ARG A 209 -3.90 6.89 -13.66
C ARG A 209 -4.04 8.42 -13.62
N PRO A 210 -4.60 9.05 -12.55
CA PRO A 210 -4.65 10.51 -12.48
C PRO A 210 -3.27 11.16 -12.53
N TYR A 211 -2.28 10.57 -11.83
CA TYR A 211 -0.91 11.07 -11.84
C TYR A 211 -0.29 11.04 -13.24
N MET A 212 -0.41 9.93 -13.97
CA MET A 212 0.11 9.80 -15.34
C MET A 212 -0.55 10.73 -16.37
N LEU A 213 -1.68 11.36 -16.02
CA LEU A 213 -2.43 12.28 -16.86
C LEU A 213 -2.29 13.73 -16.37
N ASP A 214 -1.40 13.99 -15.41
CA ASP A 214 -1.21 15.28 -14.72
C ASP A 214 -2.50 15.85 -14.11
N ARG A 215 -3.49 14.99 -13.86
CA ARG A 215 -4.80 15.41 -13.33
C ARG A 215 -4.72 15.91 -11.90
N HIS A 216 -3.69 15.52 -11.16
CA HIS A 216 -3.42 16.07 -9.82
C HIS A 216 -3.11 17.56 -9.85
N LEU A 217 -2.75 18.13 -11.01
CA LEU A 217 -2.49 19.57 -11.18
C LEU A 217 -3.71 20.34 -11.75
N ASP A 218 -4.74 19.64 -12.20
CA ASP A 218 -5.95 20.21 -12.82
C ASP A 218 -7.01 20.55 -11.75
N LEU A 219 -7.33 21.84 -11.60
CA LEU A 219 -8.33 22.32 -10.63
C LEU A 219 -9.74 21.76 -10.86
N GLU A 220 -10.17 21.62 -12.12
CA GLU A 220 -11.50 21.08 -12.42
C GLU A 220 -11.57 19.61 -12.04
N TRP A 221 -10.48 18.87 -12.30
CA TRP A 221 -10.41 17.47 -11.89
C TRP A 221 -10.36 17.34 -10.37
N LEU A 222 -9.57 18.16 -9.67
CA LEU A 222 -9.50 18.15 -8.20
C LEU A 222 -10.84 18.47 -7.55
N ALA A 223 -11.64 19.37 -8.13
CA ALA A 223 -13.00 19.65 -7.67
C ALA A 223 -13.90 18.39 -7.78
N ARG A 224 -13.89 17.72 -8.93
CA ARG A 224 -14.63 16.45 -9.13
C ARG A 224 -14.11 15.32 -8.22
N ALA A 225 -12.80 15.20 -8.05
CA ALA A 225 -12.18 14.20 -7.18
C ALA A 225 -12.59 14.41 -5.72
N ASN A 226 -12.70 15.67 -5.28
CA ASN A 226 -13.20 16.03 -3.96
C ASN A 226 -14.66 15.59 -3.73
N GLU A 227 -15.54 15.73 -4.73
CA GLU A 227 -16.93 15.25 -4.64
C GLU A 227 -17.01 13.72 -4.50
N LEU A 228 -16.13 12.99 -5.20
CA LEU A 228 -16.07 11.53 -5.15
C LEU A 228 -15.37 10.99 -3.90
N HIS A 229 -14.60 11.81 -3.19
CA HIS A 229 -13.75 11.37 -2.08
C HIS A 229 -14.53 10.61 -1.00
N ALA A 230 -15.67 11.15 -0.56
CA ALA A 230 -16.50 10.52 0.48
C ALA A 230 -17.06 9.15 0.05
N VAL A 231 -17.39 8.99 -1.24
CA VAL A 231 -17.85 7.72 -1.81
C VAL A 231 -16.73 6.68 -1.76
N ILE A 232 -15.52 7.07 -2.19
CA ILE A 232 -14.34 6.20 -2.17
C ILE A 232 -13.98 5.78 -0.74
N VAL A 233 -13.93 6.74 0.21
CA VAL A 233 -13.62 6.45 1.62
C VAL A 233 -14.64 5.47 2.21
N LYS A 234 -15.93 5.65 1.93
CA LYS A 234 -16.98 4.73 2.37
C LYS A 234 -16.76 3.33 1.81
N GLU A 235 -16.48 3.20 0.52
CA GLU A 235 -16.27 1.91 -0.15
C GLU A 235 -15.07 1.16 0.40
N PHE A 236 -13.95 1.85 0.58
CA PHE A 236 -12.76 1.27 1.21
C PHE A 236 -13.05 0.87 2.65
N THR A 237 -13.71 1.72 3.43
CA THR A 237 -14.07 1.41 4.83
C THR A 237 -14.94 0.15 4.91
N GLU A 238 -15.94 0.01 4.05
CA GLU A 238 -16.79 -1.19 3.99
C GLU A 238 -15.99 -2.44 3.60
N GLN A 239 -15.13 -2.34 2.57
CA GLN A 239 -14.35 -3.47 2.07
C GLN A 239 -13.26 -3.91 3.05
N GLU A 240 -12.54 -2.97 3.64
CA GLU A 240 -11.50 -3.18 4.65
C GLU A 240 -12.11 -3.73 5.96
N GLY A 241 -13.32 -3.31 6.32
CA GLY A 241 -14.08 -3.92 7.42
C GLY A 241 -14.42 -5.39 7.17
N LEU A 242 -14.77 -5.76 5.93
CA LEU A 242 -14.98 -7.16 5.55
C LEU A 242 -13.69 -7.98 5.60
N PHE A 243 -12.54 -7.39 5.24
CA PHE A 243 -11.24 -8.04 5.38
C PHE A 243 -10.86 -8.27 6.83
N GLU A 244 -11.09 -7.29 7.70
CA GLU A 244 -10.89 -7.43 9.14
C GLU A 244 -11.76 -8.56 9.71
N GLU A 245 -13.05 -8.57 9.37
CA GLU A 245 -13.98 -9.62 9.78
C GLU A 245 -13.53 -11.00 9.29
N LEU A 246 -13.08 -11.09 8.03
CA LEU A 246 -12.57 -12.35 7.48
C LEU A 246 -11.30 -12.82 8.20
N ALA A 247 -10.35 -11.93 8.50
CA ALA A 247 -9.16 -12.28 9.26
C ALA A 247 -9.51 -12.85 10.65
N LYS A 248 -10.48 -12.22 11.34
CA LYS A 248 -11.00 -12.72 12.62
C LYS A 248 -11.66 -14.09 12.44
N SER A 249 -12.59 -14.22 11.49
CA SER A 249 -13.32 -15.47 11.22
C SER A 249 -12.40 -16.64 10.84
N LEU A 250 -11.32 -16.38 10.08
CA LEU A 250 -10.33 -17.41 9.76
C LEU A 250 -9.52 -17.82 10.99
N SER A 251 -9.20 -16.88 11.87
CA SER A 251 -8.51 -17.17 13.14
C SER A 251 -9.40 -18.01 14.06
N ASP A 252 -10.64 -17.57 14.29
CA ASP A 252 -11.60 -18.24 15.18
C ASP A 252 -11.92 -19.68 14.72
N ARG A 253 -11.82 -19.96 13.41
CA ARG A 253 -12.02 -21.29 12.81
C ARG A 253 -10.74 -22.12 12.67
N ASN A 254 -9.59 -21.66 13.18
CA ASN A 254 -8.28 -22.29 12.97
C ASN A 254 -7.88 -22.46 11.48
N LEU A 255 -8.34 -21.54 10.63
CA LEU A 255 -8.08 -21.53 9.18
C LEU A 255 -7.12 -20.42 8.75
N TYR A 256 -6.54 -19.65 9.68
CA TYR A 256 -5.68 -18.51 9.36
C TYR A 256 -4.52 -18.87 8.43
N PHE A 257 -3.77 -19.91 8.77
CA PHE A 257 -2.63 -20.40 7.97
C PHE A 257 -3.04 -21.46 6.93
N SER A 258 -4.34 -21.73 6.77
CA SER A 258 -4.76 -22.70 5.77
C SER A 258 -4.37 -22.21 4.38
N ARG A 259 -3.73 -23.08 3.60
CA ARG A 259 -3.20 -22.78 2.26
C ARG A 259 -2.03 -21.78 2.23
N ASN A 260 -1.38 -21.46 3.35
CA ASN A 260 -0.14 -20.68 3.32
C ASN A 260 1.03 -21.46 2.71
N THR A 261 0.98 -22.79 2.71
CA THR A 261 1.97 -23.67 2.09
C THR A 261 1.37 -24.38 0.88
N GLY A 262 2.23 -24.69 -0.11
CA GLY A 262 1.84 -25.39 -1.35
C GLY A 262 1.15 -24.52 -2.40
N GLU A 263 0.68 -23.33 -2.02
CA GLU A 263 -0.12 -22.45 -2.88
C GLU A 263 0.66 -21.18 -3.24
N HIS A 264 0.37 -20.64 -4.42
CA HIS A 264 0.91 -19.37 -4.87
C HIS A 264 -0.08 -18.70 -5.83
N ARG A 265 -0.06 -17.37 -5.87
CA ARG A 265 -0.90 -16.58 -6.76
C ARG A 265 -0.12 -15.38 -7.29
N VAL A 266 -0.35 -15.03 -8.55
CA VAL A 266 0.09 -13.77 -9.12
C VAL A 266 -0.96 -12.71 -8.79
N GLY A 267 -0.57 -11.66 -8.06
CA GLY A 267 -1.48 -10.60 -7.62
C GLY A 267 -1.94 -9.66 -8.72
N PHE A 268 -1.21 -9.60 -9.84
CA PHE A 268 -1.44 -8.68 -10.95
C PHE A 268 -2.61 -9.07 -11.87
N ASP A 269 -3.24 -10.24 -11.69
CA ASP A 269 -4.36 -10.66 -12.54
C ASP A 269 -5.53 -9.67 -12.53
N ALA A 270 -5.74 -8.95 -11.41
CA ALA A 270 -6.75 -7.90 -11.33
C ALA A 270 -6.32 -6.58 -11.99
N VAL A 271 -5.01 -6.40 -12.20
CA VAL A 271 -4.40 -5.20 -12.77
C VAL A 271 -4.27 -5.28 -14.29
N ILE A 272 -3.92 -6.46 -14.79
CA ILE A 272 -3.69 -6.73 -16.21
C ILE A 272 -4.82 -6.22 -17.13
N PRO A 273 -6.13 -6.37 -16.80
CA PRO A 273 -7.20 -5.92 -17.68
C PRO A 273 -7.15 -4.42 -18.01
N PHE A 274 -6.65 -3.58 -17.10
CA PHE A 274 -6.58 -2.13 -17.29
C PHE A 274 -5.15 -1.61 -17.50
N ALA A 275 -4.13 -2.47 -17.36
CA ALA A 275 -2.72 -2.04 -17.42
C ALA A 275 -2.36 -1.37 -18.76
N LEU A 276 -2.99 -1.79 -19.86
CA LEU A 276 -2.80 -1.21 -21.21
C LEU A 276 -3.46 0.18 -21.38
N GLU A 277 -4.34 0.56 -20.46
CA GLU A 277 -5.05 1.84 -20.47
C GLU A 277 -4.41 2.87 -19.55
N LEU A 278 -3.39 2.49 -18.77
CA LEU A 278 -2.68 3.41 -17.90
C LEU A 278 -2.02 4.52 -18.72
N GLY A 279 -2.18 5.77 -18.27
CA GLY A 279 -1.71 6.95 -19.00
C GLY A 279 -2.57 7.32 -20.21
N ARG A 280 -3.72 6.68 -20.44
CA ARG A 280 -4.71 7.10 -21.44
C ARG A 280 -5.92 7.74 -20.77
N PRO A 281 -6.48 8.82 -21.35
CA PRO A 281 -7.76 9.34 -20.90
C PRO A 281 -8.85 8.27 -21.03
N ILE A 282 -9.67 8.13 -19.99
CA ILE A 282 -10.90 7.33 -20.01
C ILE A 282 -12.07 8.20 -19.57
N SER A 283 -13.30 7.79 -19.92
CA SER A 283 -14.51 8.45 -19.45
C SER A 283 -14.74 8.19 -17.96
N ASP A 284 -15.52 9.07 -17.32
CA ASP A 284 -15.93 8.88 -15.93
C ASP A 284 -16.79 7.61 -15.76
N GLU A 285 -17.53 7.21 -16.79
CA GLU A 285 -18.26 5.94 -16.85
C GLU A 285 -17.30 4.75 -16.74
N THR A 286 -16.29 4.68 -17.62
CA THR A 286 -15.28 3.61 -17.59
C THR A 286 -14.51 3.59 -16.27
N PHE A 287 -14.18 4.76 -15.71
CA PHE A 287 -13.55 4.84 -14.39
C PHE A 287 -14.43 4.24 -13.29
N ASN A 288 -15.74 4.53 -13.32
CA ASN A 288 -16.70 3.99 -12.37
C ASN A 288 -16.94 2.50 -12.55
N ASP A 289 -16.97 2.00 -13.80
CA ASP A 289 -17.08 0.58 -14.09
C ASP A 289 -15.92 -0.22 -13.49
N HIS A 290 -14.69 0.25 -13.70
CA HIS A 290 -13.51 -0.35 -13.08
C HIS A 290 -13.63 -0.38 -11.56
N ARG A 291 -13.99 0.75 -10.94
CA ARG A 291 -14.21 0.84 -9.49
C ARG A 291 -15.25 -0.19 -9.02
N MET A 292 -16.40 -0.28 -9.68
CA MET A 292 -17.48 -1.20 -9.30
C MET A 292 -17.07 -2.67 -9.47
N GLN A 293 -16.33 -2.99 -10.53
CA GLN A 293 -15.81 -4.33 -10.79
C GLN A 293 -14.79 -4.75 -9.71
N ILE A 294 -13.84 -3.88 -9.38
CA ILE A 294 -12.80 -4.11 -8.37
C ILE A 294 -13.44 -4.43 -7.02
N SER A 295 -14.32 -3.56 -6.54
CA SER A 295 -15.02 -3.72 -5.26
C SER A 295 -15.96 -4.94 -5.27
N GLY A 296 -16.68 -5.17 -6.37
CA GLY A 296 -17.63 -6.28 -6.49
C GLY A 296 -16.95 -7.66 -6.42
N ILE A 297 -15.81 -7.83 -7.09
CA ILE A 297 -15.05 -9.09 -7.07
C ILE A 297 -14.53 -9.36 -5.66
N ALA A 298 -13.90 -8.37 -5.02
CA ALA A 298 -13.34 -8.50 -3.69
C ALA A 298 -14.43 -8.84 -2.67
N LYS A 299 -15.53 -8.07 -2.64
CA LYS A 299 -16.67 -8.29 -1.76
C LYS A 299 -17.28 -9.68 -1.91
N LYS A 300 -17.51 -10.14 -3.14
CA LYS A 300 -18.07 -11.47 -3.42
C LYS A 300 -17.15 -12.60 -2.93
N GLN A 301 -15.84 -12.47 -3.13
CA GLN A 301 -14.87 -13.47 -2.67
C GLN A 301 -14.77 -13.51 -1.14
N THR A 302 -14.76 -12.34 -0.49
CA THR A 302 -14.73 -12.22 0.97
C THR A 302 -15.98 -12.82 1.61
N LEU A 303 -17.17 -12.46 1.12
CA LEU A 303 -18.44 -12.99 1.64
C LEU A 303 -18.56 -14.51 1.48
N ARG A 304 -18.04 -15.07 0.37
CA ARG A 304 -17.99 -16.52 0.19
C ARG A 304 -17.15 -17.21 1.28
N LEU A 305 -15.99 -16.66 1.64
CA LEU A 305 -15.15 -17.24 2.70
C LEU A 305 -15.73 -17.02 4.11
N LEU A 306 -16.51 -15.95 4.28
CA LEU A 306 -17.34 -15.73 5.46
C LEU A 306 -18.59 -16.62 5.52
N GLN A 307 -18.83 -17.48 4.51
CA GLN A 307 -20.03 -18.32 4.39
C GLN A 307 -21.34 -17.52 4.39
N ARG A 308 -21.32 -16.32 3.79
CA ARG A 308 -22.48 -15.44 3.65
C ARG A 308 -22.85 -15.29 2.18
N SER A 309 -24.16 -15.27 1.90
CA SER A 309 -24.65 -14.88 0.58
C SER A 309 -24.47 -13.37 0.39
N PRO A 310 -24.11 -12.89 -0.83
CA PRO A 310 -24.20 -11.48 -1.15
C PRO A 310 -25.63 -11.01 -0.89
N ARG A 311 -25.83 -9.91 -0.15
CA ARG A 311 -27.14 -9.25 -0.15
C ARG A 311 -27.47 -8.92 -1.60
N ARG A 312 -28.60 -9.38 -2.12
CA ARG A 312 -29.11 -8.92 -3.43
C ARG A 312 -29.28 -7.41 -3.30
N GLY A 313 -28.44 -6.62 -3.97
CA GLY A 313 -28.73 -5.21 -4.19
C GLY A 313 -30.03 -5.11 -4.98
N ALA A 314 -30.81 -4.07 -4.70
CA ALA A 314 -32.00 -3.72 -5.48
C ALA A 314 -31.66 -3.71 -6.99
N PRO A 315 -32.61 -4.07 -7.88
CA PRO A 315 -32.38 -4.05 -9.30
C PRO A 315 -31.92 -2.65 -9.70
N VAL A 316 -30.76 -2.59 -10.37
CA VAL A 316 -30.41 -1.45 -11.22
C VAL A 316 -31.56 -1.35 -12.22
N HIS A 317 -32.28 -0.23 -12.18
CA HIS A 317 -33.30 0.07 -13.16
C HIS A 317 -32.71 -0.11 -14.56
N SER A 318 -33.16 -1.15 -15.26
CA SER A 318 -33.12 -1.17 -16.71
C SER A 318 -34.15 -0.17 -17.19
N GLU A 319 -33.72 0.78 -17.99
CA GLU A 319 -34.56 1.72 -18.73
C GLU A 319 -35.67 0.99 -19.50
N ALA A 320 -36.90 1.48 -19.32
CA ALA A 320 -37.94 1.62 -20.33
C ALA A 320 -38.88 2.74 -19.88
#